data_AF-A0A0N5BRJ0-F1
#
_entry.id   AF-A0A0N5BRJ0-F1
#
_cell.length_a   1.000
_cell.length_b   1.000
_cell.length_c   1.000
_cell.angle_alpha   90.00
_cell.angle_beta   90.00
_cell.angle_gamma   90.00
#
_symmetry.space_group_name_H-M   'P 1'
#
loop_
_entity.id
_entity.type
_entity.pdbx_description
1 polymer ?
#
loop_
_entity_poly.entity_id
_entity_poly.type
_entity_poly.pdbx_seq_one_letter_code
_entity_poly.pdbx_strand_id
1 'polypeptide(L)'
;MESSNLQSLSNAAIAIHENLESFLSTANKRVLELNKENEMLQEEVKRLKNAEVKCEGCSSVYPIFSHLLQPNHVKMKKQPYVIEMKFPNTEAVINYIKVSPNLHITNINKFLDKYSSTNS
;
A
#
# COMPACT_ATOMS: atom_id res chain seq x y z
N MET A 1 -62.54 -1.50 -29.21
CA MET A 1 -61.21 -2.15 -29.10
C MET A 1 -60.07 -1.15 -28.96
N GLU A 2 -60.17 0.08 -29.48
CA GLU A 2 -59.09 1.08 -29.36
C GLU A 2 -58.92 1.68 -27.96
N SER A 3 -60.00 1.95 -27.22
CA SER A 3 -59.88 2.56 -25.87
C SER A 3 -59.24 1.62 -24.84
N SER A 4 -59.43 0.31 -24.97
CA SER A 4 -58.81 -0.70 -24.09
C SER A 4 -57.29 -0.81 -24.29
N ASN A 5 -56.79 -0.60 -25.51
CA ASN A 5 -55.35 -0.58 -25.79
C ASN A 5 -54.68 0.69 -25.27
N LEU A 6 -55.33 1.85 -25.41
CA LEU A 6 -54.84 3.12 -24.86
C LEU A 6 -54.74 3.09 -23.33
N GLN A 7 -55.73 2.49 -22.66
CA GLN A 7 -55.70 2.32 -21.21
C GLN A 7 -54.58 1.39 -20.75
N SER A 8 -54.36 0.28 -21.48
CA SER A 8 -53.27 -0.66 -21.19
C SER A 8 -51.89 -0.02 -21.37
N LEU A 9 -51.69 0.78 -22.42
CA LEU A 9 -50.44 1.51 -22.66
C LEU A 9 -50.20 2.59 -21.59
N SER A 10 -51.26 3.29 -21.17
CA SER A 10 -51.18 4.28 -20.09
C SER A 10 -50.76 3.63 -18.76
N ASN A 11 -51.39 2.51 -18.39
CA ASN A 11 -51.03 1.77 -17.17
C ASN A 11 -49.60 1.23 -17.23
N ALA A 12 -49.14 0.75 -18.39
CA ALA A 12 -47.76 0.30 -18.57
C ALA A 12 -46.77 1.47 -18.43
N ALA A 13 -47.09 2.64 -18.97
CA ALA A 13 -46.26 3.84 -18.84
C ALA A 13 -46.15 4.31 -17.38
N ILE A 14 -47.26 4.29 -16.63
CA ILE A 14 -47.28 4.61 -15.19
C ILE A 14 -46.39 3.62 -14.43
N ALA A 15 -46.56 2.31 -14.66
CA ALA A 15 -45.76 1.28 -13.99
C ALA A 15 -44.26 1.42 -14.31
N ILE A 16 -43.89 1.75 -15.56
CA ILE A 16 -42.50 2.01 -15.93
C ILE A 16 -41.96 3.24 -15.19
N HIS A 17 -42.74 4.31 -15.13
CA HIS A 17 -42.35 5.54 -14.46
C HIS A 17 -42.10 5.33 -12.96
N GLU A 18 -43.05 4.70 -12.26
CA GLU A 18 -42.92 4.37 -10.83
C GLU A 18 -41.72 3.46 -10.55
N ASN A 19 -41.47 2.47 -11.41
CA ASN A 19 -40.31 1.60 -11.28
C ASN A 19 -38.99 2.35 -11.48
N LEU A 20 -38.92 3.28 -12.43
CA LEU A 20 -37.74 4.11 -12.67
C LEU A 20 -37.49 5.06 -11.49
N GLU A 21 -38.52 5.70 -10.96
CA GLU A 21 -38.38 6.57 -9.78
C GLU A 21 -37.89 5.78 -8.56
N SER A 22 -38.47 4.61 -8.31
CA SER A 22 -38.05 3.71 -7.23
C SER A 22 -36.60 3.23 -7.39
N PHE A 23 -36.22 2.82 -8.61
CA PHE A 23 -34.86 2.43 -8.93
C PHE A 23 -33.87 3.57 -8.70
N LEU A 24 -34.16 4.76 -9.22
CA LEU A 24 -33.29 5.93 -9.08
C LEU A 24 -33.16 6.36 -7.62
N SER A 25 -34.26 6.34 -6.85
CA SER A 25 -34.25 6.64 -5.42
C SER A 25 -33.35 5.66 -4.64
N THR A 26 -33.47 4.37 -4.94
CA THR A 26 -32.67 3.31 -4.30
C THR A 26 -31.19 3.42 -4.68
N ALA A 27 -30.90 3.68 -5.96
CA ALA A 27 -29.53 3.87 -6.43
C ALA A 27 -28.88 5.10 -5.77
N ASN A 28 -29.59 6.23 -5.70
CA ASN A 28 -29.08 7.45 -5.06
C ASN A 28 -28.81 7.24 -3.57
N LYS A 29 -29.69 6.53 -2.86
CA LYS A 29 -29.46 6.17 -1.47
C LYS A 29 -28.19 5.32 -1.31
N ARG A 30 -27.99 4.33 -2.20
CA ARG A 30 -26.82 3.46 -2.15
C ARG A 30 -25.52 4.22 -2.44
N VAL A 31 -25.54 5.15 -3.40
CA VAL A 31 -24.39 6.01 -3.69
C VAL A 31 -24.03 6.86 -2.48
N LEU A 32 -25.01 7.42 -1.77
CA LEU A 32 -24.77 8.21 -0.57
C LEU A 32 -24.15 7.36 0.57
N GLU A 33 -24.65 6.14 0.77
CA GLU A 33 -24.09 5.20 1.74
C GLU A 33 -22.62 4.86 1.42
N LEU A 34 -22.32 4.56 0.15
CA LEU A 34 -20.96 4.25 -0.30
C LEU A 34 -20.01 5.45 -0.17
N ASN A 35 -20.49 6.66 -0.45
CA ASN A 35 -19.69 7.87 -0.25
C ASN A 35 -19.31 8.04 1.22
N LYS A 36 -20.27 7.85 2.13
CA LYS A 36 -20.02 7.93 3.58
C LYS A 36 -19.06 6.84 4.05
N GLU A 37 -19.20 5.62 3.54
CA GLU A 37 -18.27 4.51 3.83
C GLU A 37 -16.85 4.84 3.36
N ASN A 38 -16.71 5.38 2.14
CA ASN A 38 -15.42 5.77 1.59
C ASN A 38 -14.77 6.90 2.41
N GLU A 39 -15.53 7.89 2.86
CA GLU A 39 -15.03 8.94 3.76
C GLU A 39 -14.48 8.37 5.07
N MET A 40 -15.23 7.44 5.71
CA MET A 40 -14.78 6.77 6.94
C MET A 40 -13.48 5.97 6.71
N LEU A 41 -13.40 5.24 5.60
CA LEU A 41 -12.21 4.46 5.25
C LEU A 41 -10.99 5.38 4.99
N GLN A 42 -11.18 6.51 4.31
CA GLN A 42 -10.11 7.48 4.09
C GLN A 42 -9.59 8.06 5.41
N GLU A 43 -10.49 8.37 6.34
CA GLU A 43 -10.11 8.86 7.66
C GLU A 43 -9.35 7.81 8.46
N GLU A 44 -9.76 6.54 8.37
CA GLU A 44 -9.06 5.43 8.99
C GLU A 44 -7.67 5.19 8.39
N VAL A 45 -7.54 5.23 7.07
CA VAL A 45 -6.23 5.18 6.39
C VAL A 45 -5.33 6.32 6.85
N LYS A 46 -5.86 7.54 7.02
CA LYS A 46 -5.10 8.68 7.53
C LYS A 46 -4.65 8.45 8.97
N ARG A 47 -5.52 7.93 9.84
CA ARG A 47 -5.17 7.55 11.22
C ARG A 47 -4.05 6.52 11.24
N LEU A 48 -4.15 5.46 10.45
CA LEU A 48 -3.16 4.40 10.38
C LEU A 48 -1.82 4.88 9.85
N LYS A 49 -1.80 5.71 8.79
CA LYS A 49 -0.56 6.31 8.26
C LYS A 49 0.18 7.15 9.29
N ASN A 50 -0.55 7.85 10.13
CA ASN A 50 0.00 8.72 11.17
C ASN A 50 0.13 8.02 12.52
N ALA A 51 -0.17 6.72 12.60
CA ALA A 51 -0.08 6.00 13.85
C ALA A 51 1.38 5.77 14.20
N GLU A 52 1.74 6.14 15.44
CA GLU A 52 3.09 6.04 15.95
C GLU A 52 3.13 5.19 17.23
N VAL A 53 4.20 4.44 17.41
CA VAL A 53 4.48 3.64 18.60
C VAL A 53 5.79 4.10 19.22
N LYS A 54 5.75 4.31 20.53
CA LYS A 54 6.91 4.65 21.34
C LYS A 54 7.66 3.37 21.70
N CYS A 55 8.97 3.35 21.47
CA CYS A 55 9.80 2.23 21.89
C CYS A 55 9.93 2.24 23.42
N GLU A 56 9.76 1.10 24.08
CA GLU A 56 9.92 1.01 25.53
C GLU A 56 11.39 1.04 25.97
N GLY A 57 12.31 0.66 25.08
CA GLY A 57 13.75 0.60 25.36
C GLY A 57 14.54 1.84 24.95
N CYS A 58 13.94 2.79 24.23
CA CYS A 58 14.54 4.08 23.90
C CYS A 58 13.45 5.16 23.76
N SER A 59 13.77 6.42 24.04
CA SER A 59 12.80 7.53 24.00
C SER A 59 12.27 7.90 22.58
N SER A 60 12.56 7.08 21.57
CA SER A 60 12.18 7.31 20.17
C SER A 60 10.74 6.86 19.88
N VAL A 61 10.12 7.56 18.93
CA VAL A 61 8.77 7.28 18.43
C VAL A 61 8.88 6.89 16.95
N TYR A 62 8.19 5.82 16.56
CA TYR A 62 8.28 5.23 15.23
C TYR A 62 6.89 5.09 14.58
N PRO A 63 6.75 5.33 13.26
CA PRO A 63 5.52 5.02 12.55
C PRO A 63 5.23 3.51 12.59
N ILE A 64 4.02 3.12 12.98
CA ILE A 64 3.62 1.72 13.19
C ILE A 64 3.86 0.87 11.94
N PHE A 65 3.52 1.41 10.76
CA PHE A 65 3.62 0.71 9.49
C PHE A 65 4.89 1.04 8.69
N SER A 66 5.91 1.63 9.33
CA SER A 66 7.20 1.92 8.68
C SER A 66 7.82 0.68 8.02
N HIS A 67 7.57 -0.51 8.57
CA HIS A 67 8.04 -1.79 8.07
C HIS A 67 7.29 -2.30 6.82
N LEU A 68 6.03 -1.88 6.58
CA LEU A 68 5.28 -2.24 5.36
C LEU A 68 5.69 -1.38 4.14
N LEU A 69 6.33 -0.23 4.40
CA LEU A 69 6.87 0.66 3.37
C LEU A 69 8.33 0.36 3.03
N GLN A 70 8.95 -0.61 3.70
CA GLN A 70 10.32 -1.04 3.40
C GLN A 70 10.29 -2.39 2.66
N PRO A 71 11.14 -2.58 1.63
CA PRO A 71 11.26 -3.87 0.96
C PRO A 71 11.55 -4.98 1.97
N ASN A 72 10.95 -6.16 1.75
CA ASN A 72 10.96 -7.37 2.60
C ASN A 72 12.36 -7.92 3.02
N HIS A 73 13.45 -7.23 2.72
CA HIS A 73 14.83 -7.66 2.87
C HIS A 73 15.56 -6.94 4.02
N VAL A 74 14.96 -5.93 4.64
CA VAL A 74 15.62 -5.11 5.67
C VAL A 74 15.25 -5.60 7.07
N LYS A 75 16.18 -6.31 7.74
CA LYS A 75 16.09 -6.57 9.18
C LYS A 75 16.87 -5.49 9.93
N MET A 76 16.15 -4.59 10.60
CA MET A 76 16.75 -3.63 11.53
C MET A 76 17.11 -4.35 12.84
N LYS A 77 18.40 -4.40 13.19
CA LYS A 77 18.86 -4.75 14.55
C LYS A 77 19.16 -3.48 15.34
N LYS A 78 19.08 -3.56 16.68
CA LYS A 78 19.33 -2.47 17.65
C LYS A 78 20.80 -2.00 17.68
N GLN A 79 21.33 -1.49 16.57
CA GLN A 79 22.53 -0.66 16.54
C GLN A 79 22.26 0.57 15.66
N PRO A 80 22.45 1.79 16.18
CA PRO A 80 22.17 2.98 15.41
C PRO A 80 23.20 3.09 14.26
N TYR A 81 22.69 3.33 13.04
CA TYR A 81 23.44 3.66 11.83
C TYR A 81 24.22 2.54 11.11
N VAL A 82 23.90 1.25 11.36
CA VAL A 82 24.42 0.13 10.55
C VAL A 82 23.29 -0.50 9.74
N ILE A 83 23.41 -0.43 8.41
CA ILE A 83 22.53 -1.15 7.49
C ILE A 83 23.23 -2.44 7.07
N GLU A 84 22.72 -3.59 7.49
CA GLU A 84 23.18 -4.90 7.00
C GLU A 84 22.47 -5.20 5.67
N MET A 85 23.21 -5.12 4.57
CA MET A 85 22.71 -5.48 3.24
C MET A 85 23.03 -6.94 2.93
N LYS A 86 22.01 -7.73 2.60
CA LYS A 86 22.18 -9.12 2.15
C LYS A 86 22.01 -9.19 0.64
N PHE A 87 23.02 -9.72 -0.03
CA PHE A 87 23.02 -9.89 -1.49
C PHE A 87 22.78 -11.35 -1.86
N PRO A 88 22.06 -11.63 -2.96
CA PRO A 88 21.76 -13.00 -3.38
C PRO A 88 23.00 -13.76 -3.86
N ASN A 89 24.01 -13.05 -4.35
CA ASN A 89 25.28 -13.60 -4.79
C ASN A 89 26.38 -12.52 -4.77
N THR A 90 27.63 -12.95 -4.99
CA THR A 90 28.81 -12.08 -4.99
C THR A 90 28.79 -11.04 -6.11
N GLU A 91 28.23 -11.37 -7.27
CA GLU A 91 28.15 -10.45 -8.42
C GLU A 91 27.26 -9.24 -8.12
N ALA A 92 26.15 -9.44 -7.40
CA ALA A 92 25.28 -8.36 -6.94
C ALA A 92 26.01 -7.42 -5.95
N VAL A 93 26.90 -7.95 -5.11
CA VAL A 93 27.75 -7.13 -4.21
C VAL A 93 28.68 -6.24 -5.03
N ILE A 94 29.38 -6.84 -6.01
CA ILE A 94 30.35 -6.12 -6.86
C ILE A 94 29.67 -5.01 -7.66
N ASN A 95 28.51 -5.31 -8.26
CA ASN A 95 27.75 -4.32 -9.02
C ASN A 95 27.27 -3.17 -8.13
N TYR A 96 26.82 -3.46 -6.90
CA TYR A 96 26.41 -2.44 -5.94
C TYR A 96 27.55 -1.49 -5.55
N ILE A 97 28.75 -2.04 -5.30
CA ILE A 97 29.95 -1.25 -5.00
C ILE A 97 30.32 -0.34 -6.18
N LYS A 98 30.29 -0.87 -7.42
CA LYS A 98 30.64 -0.12 -8.63
C LYS A 98 29.72 1.08 -8.87
N VAL A 99 28.42 0.94 -8.61
CA VAL A 99 27.44 2.02 -8.84
C VAL A 99 27.34 3.01 -7.67
N SER A 100 27.94 2.70 -6.53
CA SER A 100 27.88 3.53 -5.31
C SER A 100 29.28 3.90 -4.79
N PRO A 101 30.12 4.58 -5.57
CA PRO A 101 31.52 4.86 -5.21
C PRO A 101 31.70 5.73 -3.96
N ASN A 102 30.66 6.48 -3.58
CA ASN A 102 30.70 7.40 -2.45
C ASN A 102 30.31 6.74 -1.11
N LEU A 103 29.98 5.45 -1.10
CA LEU A 103 29.63 4.75 0.12
C LEU A 103 30.91 4.31 0.86
N HIS A 104 31.10 4.78 2.09
CA HIS A 104 32.18 4.27 2.93
C HIS A 104 31.82 2.85 3.41
N ILE A 105 32.43 1.84 2.78
CA ILE A 105 32.23 0.44 3.14
C ILE A 105 33.33 0.01 4.12
N THR A 106 32.96 -0.20 5.38
CA THR A 106 33.86 -0.79 6.39
C THR A 106 33.98 -2.30 6.16
N ASN A 107 35.20 -2.86 6.34
CA ASN A 107 35.54 -4.28 6.13
C ASN A 107 35.49 -4.82 4.68
N ILE A 108 35.47 -3.96 3.64
CA ILE A 108 35.55 -4.42 2.24
C ILE A 108 36.78 -5.31 1.98
N ASN A 109 37.91 -5.02 2.62
CA ASN A 109 39.15 -5.80 2.50
C ASN A 109 38.97 -7.25 2.96
N LYS A 110 38.21 -7.50 4.04
CA LYS A 110 37.90 -8.88 4.49
C LYS A 110 37.07 -9.66 3.47
N PHE A 111 36.29 -8.97 2.66
CA PHE A 111 35.53 -9.58 1.57
C PHE A 111 36.46 -9.86 0.38
N LEU A 112 37.28 -8.90 -0.03
CA LEU A 112 38.20 -9.04 -1.15
C LEU A 112 39.27 -10.12 -0.90
N ASP A 113 39.87 -10.18 0.29
CA ASP A 113 40.93 -11.15 0.64
C ASP A 113 40.47 -12.61 0.54
N LYS A 114 39.18 -12.88 0.78
CA LYS A 114 38.57 -14.21 0.58
C LYS A 114 38.51 -14.65 -0.88
N TYR A 115 38.61 -13.73 -1.83
CA TYR A 115 38.51 -14.00 -3.26
C TYR A 115 39.82 -13.71 -4.01
N SER A 116 40.74 -12.93 -3.44
CA SER A 116 42.12 -12.81 -3.90
C SER A 116 42.89 -14.13 -3.80
N SER A 117 42.51 -14.97 -2.83
CA SER A 117 43.18 -16.25 -2.51
C SER A 117 42.71 -17.43 -3.38
N THR A 118 41.73 -17.23 -4.26
CA THR A 118 41.24 -18.26 -5.19
C THR A 118 41.84 -18.17 -6.60
N ASN A 119 42.78 -17.25 -6.84
CA ASN A 119 43.52 -17.11 -8.10
C ASN A 119 45.04 -17.26 -7.90
N SER A 120 45.49 -18.36 -7.28
CA SER A 120 46.89 -18.81 -7.29
C SER A 120 46.95 -20.29 -7.59
#